data_AF-A0A3Q9HPY7-F1
#
_entry.id   AF-A0A3Q9HPY7-F1
#
_cell.length_a   1.000
_cell.length_b   1.000
_cell.length_c   1.000
_cell.angle_alpha   90.00
_cell.angle_beta   90.00
_cell.angle_gamma   90.00
#
_symmetry.space_group_name_H-M   'P 1'
#
loop_
_entity.id
_entity.type
_entity.pdbx_description
1 polymer ?
#
loop_
_entity_poly.entity_id
_entity_poly.type
_entity_poly.pdbx_seq_one_letter_code
_entity_poly.pdbx_strand_id
1 'polypeptide(L)' 'MEEAAKRAGIHDFIINLPEGYDTVVSDGGKKLSGGQKCRIALARAFYRKTPIVLLDEVFQYN' A
#
# COMPACT_ATOMS: atom_id res chain seq x y z
N MET A 1 -3.44 7.12 9.68
CA MET A 1 -3.55 6.23 8.51
C MET A 1 -3.26 6.99 7.23
N GLU A 2 -3.99 8.08 6.96
CA GLU A 2 -3.80 8.93 5.77
C GLU A 2 -2.37 9.42 5.58
N GLU A 3 -1.77 10.01 6.61
CA GLU A 3 -0.38 10.51 6.55
C GLU A 3 0.63 9.43 6.17
N ALA A 4 0.46 8.21 6.69
CA ALA A 4 1.32 7.09 6.35
C ALA A 4 1.15 6.66 4.88
N ALA A 5 -0.08 6.71 4.35
CA ALA A 5 -0.36 6.45 2.94
C ALA A 5 0.17 7.57 2.01
N LYS A 6 0.12 8.83 2.45
CA LYS A 6 0.72 9.97 1.75
C LYS A 6 2.23 9.82 1.67
N ARG A 7 2.89 9.53 2.80
CA ARG A 7 4.34 9.26 2.85
C ARG A 7 4.77 8.07 1.98
N ALA A 8 3.91 7.07 1.82
CA ALA A 8 4.16 5.92 0.95
C ALA A 8 3.73 6.13 -0.52
N GLY A 9 3.24 7.32 -0.89
CA GLY A 9 2.85 7.65 -2.26
C GLY A 9 1.69 6.80 -2.79
N ILE A 10 0.75 6.40 -1.94
CA ILE A 10 -0.39 5.55 -2.30
C ILE A 10 -1.75 6.15 -1.92
N HIS A 11 -1.77 7.30 -1.24
CA HIS A 11 -3.00 7.99 -0.82
C HIS A 11 -3.95 8.23 -1.99
N ASP A 12 -3.48 8.85 -3.07
CA ASP A 12 -4.32 9.20 -4.22
C ASP A 12 -4.93 7.97 -4.89
N PHE A 13 -4.20 6.85 -4.92
CA PHE A 13 -4.74 5.59 -5.39
C PHE A 13 -5.88 5.09 -4.49
N ILE A 14 -5.69 5.13 -3.16
CA ILE A 14 -6.66 4.64 -2.19
C ILE A 14 -7.95 5.46 -2.24
N ILE A 15 -7.87 6.80 -2.26
CA ILE A 15 -9.07 7.66 -2.29
C ILE A 15 -9.86 7.55 -3.61
N ASN A 16 -9.22 7.09 -4.69
CA ASN A 16 -9.86 6.82 -5.97
C ASN A 16 -10.48 5.41 -6.06
N LEU A 17 -10.44 4.63 -4.98
CA LEU A 17 -11.18 3.37 -4.88
C LEU A 17 -12.65 3.64 -4.51
N PRO A 18 -13.61 2.78 -4.93
CA PRO A 18 -15.03 2.98 -4.66
C PRO A 18 -15.35 3.23 -3.18
N GLU A 19 -14.67 2.50 -2.28
CA GLU A 19 -14.85 2.59 -0.82
C GLU A 19 -13.67 3.30 -0.13
N GLY A 20 -12.79 3.96 -0.90
CA GLY A 20 -11.62 4.62 -0.34
C GLY A 20 -10.74 3.69 0.50
N TYR A 21 -10.43 4.12 1.72
CA TYR A 21 -9.66 3.35 2.72
C TYR A 21 -10.35 2.06 3.19
N ASP A 22 -11.67 1.97 3.04
CA ASP A 22 -12.46 0.80 3.45
C ASP A 22 -12.54 -0.25 2.33
N THR A 23 -11.89 -0.02 1.19
CA THR A 23 -11.87 -0.96 0.07
C THR A 23 -11.21 -2.29 0.46
N VAL A 24 -11.97 -3.37 0.32
CA VAL A 24 -11.49 -4.73 0.56
C VAL A 24 -10.61 -5.22 -0.60
N VAL A 25 -9.39 -5.64 -0.27
CA VAL A 25 -8.35 -6.10 -1.23
C VAL A 25 -8.04 -7.60 -1.11
N SER A 26 -8.93 -8.38 -0.50
CA SER A 26 -8.80 -9.83 -0.29
C SER A 26 -9.13 -10.65 -1.55
N ASP A 27 -9.12 -11.99 -1.42
CA ASP A 27 -9.57 -12.88 -2.50
C ASP A 27 -11.06 -12.63 -2.80
N GLY A 28 -11.38 -12.32 -4.07
CA GLY A 28 -12.68 -11.78 -4.50
C GLY A 28 -12.83 -10.24 -4.46
N GLY A 29 -11.86 -9.52 -3.88
CA GLY A 29 -11.78 -8.05 -3.86
C GLY A 29 -10.94 -7.47 -5.00
N LYS A 30 -10.61 -6.17 -4.92
CA LYS A 30 -9.81 -5.50 -5.95
C LYS A 30 -8.37 -6.02 -5.96
N LYS A 31 -7.93 -6.54 -7.11
CA LYS A 31 -6.55 -6.97 -7.31
C LYS A 31 -5.60 -5.77 -7.33
N LEU A 32 -4.57 -5.84 -6.50
CA LEU A 32 -3.50 -4.86 -6.45
C LEU A 32 -2.31 -5.32 -7.31
N SER A 33 -1.70 -4.39 -8.04
CA SER A 33 -0.41 -4.62 -8.69
C SER A 33 0.70 -4.83 -7.66
N GLY A 34 1.83 -5.42 -8.06
CA GLY A 34 2.99 -5.58 -7.18
C GLY A 34 3.44 -4.26 -6.55
N GLY A 35 3.55 -3.20 -7.35
CA GLY A 35 3.92 -1.87 -6.86
C GLY A 35 2.88 -1.23 -5.91
N GLN A 36 1.59 -1.55 -6.05
CA GLN A 36 0.57 -1.14 -5.09
C GLN A 36 0.71 -1.90 -3.76
N LYS A 37 0.93 -3.22 -3.81
CA LYS A 37 1.18 -4.04 -2.61
C LYS A 37 2.40 -3.57 -1.83
N CYS A 38 3.51 -3.29 -2.53
CA CYS A 38 4.73 -2.78 -1.93
C CYS A 38 4.49 -1.43 -1.21
N ARG A 39 3.80 -0.48 -1.86
CA ARG A 39 3.47 0.81 -1.23
C ARG A 39 2.51 0.68 -0.05
N ILE A 40 1.56 -0.25 -0.08
CA ILE A 40 0.71 -0.53 1.10
C ILE A 40 1.53 -1.11 2.24
N ALA A 41 2.47 -2.02 1.96
CA ALA A 41 3.38 -2.54 2.99
C ALA A 41 4.24 -1.42 3.60
N LEU A 42 4.75 -0.51 2.78
CA LEU A 42 5.48 0.67 3.22
C LEU A 42 4.61 1.60 4.06
N ALA A 43 3.37 1.88 3.64
CA ALA A 43 2.42 2.67 4.42
C ALA A 43 2.15 2.03 5.79
N ARG A 44 2.02 0.70 5.87
CA ARG A 44 1.85 -0.03 7.13
C ARG A 44 3.07 0.12 8.04
N ALA A 45 4.27 0.10 7.48
CA ALA A 45 5.51 0.33 8.24
C ALA A 45 5.58 1.75 8.81
N PHE A 46 5.26 2.77 8.00
CA PHE A 46 5.17 4.15 8.48
C PHE A 46 4.11 4.33 9.57
N TYR A 47 2.95 3.70 9.40
CA TYR A 47 1.87 3.75 10.38
C TYR A 47 2.28 3.12 11.72
N ARG A 48 2.99 1.99 11.67
CA ARG A 48 3.52 1.30 12.86
C ARG A 48 4.77 1.97 13.45
N LYS A 49 5.32 3.00 12.80
CA LYS A 49 6.61 3.62 13.14
C LYS A 49 7.73 2.57 13.27
N THR A 50 7.72 1.56 12.40
CA THR A 50 8.70 0.48 12.46
C THR A 50 10.10 1.04 12.14
N PRO A 51 11.09 0.89 13.03
CA PRO A 51 12.41 1.51 12.85
C PRO A 51 13.25 0.87 11.74
N ILE A 52 12.97 -0.40 11.39
CA ILE A 52 13.66 -1.14 10.33
C ILE A 52 12.62 -1.88 9.49
N VAL A 53 12.69 -1.74 8.18
CA VAL A 53 11.82 -2.43 7.22
C VAL A 53 12.70 -3.24 6.28
N LEU A 54 12.52 -4.56 6.26
CA LEU A 54 13.16 -5.44 5.29
C LEU A 54 12.19 -5.68 4.13
N LEU A 55 12.56 -5.22 2.95
CA LEU A 55 11.81 -5.42 1.70
C LEU A 55 12.52 -6.50 0.89
N ASP A 56 11.86 -7.63 0.65
CA ASP A 56 12.44 -8.81 -0.01
C ASP A 56 11.99 -8.97 -1.47
N GLU A 57 11.08 -8.12 -1.96
CA GLU A 57 10.64 -8.24 -3.36
C GLU A 57 11.60 -7.53 -4.33
N VAL A 58 12.16 -8.31 -5.25
CA VAL A 58 12.98 -7.82 -6.37
C VAL A 58 12.06 -7.16 -7.40
N PHE A 59 12.33 -5.90 -7.72
CA PHE A 59 11.61 -5.13 -8.73
C PHE A 59 11.83 -5.74 -10.13
N GLN A 60 11.01 -6.69 -10.55
CA GLN A 60 10.92 -7.07 -11.97
C GLN A 60 10.10 -6.00 -12.70
N TYR A 61 10.80 -5.08 -13.37
CA TYR A 61 10.25 -4.32 -14.48
C TYR A 61 10.10 -5.26 -15.67
N ASN A 62 8.86 -5.44 -16.14
CA ASN A 62 8.59 -5.82 -17.53
C ASN A 62 8.21 -4.55 -18.29
#